data_AF-A0A965KZU3-F1
#
_entry.id   AF-A0A965KZU3-F1
#
_cell.length_a   1.000
_cell.length_b   1.000
_cell.length_c   1.000
_cell.angle_alpha   90.00
_cell.angle_beta   90.00
_cell.angle_gamma   90.00
#
_symmetry.space_group_name_H-M   'P 1'
#
loop_
_entity.id
_entity.type
_entity.pdbx_description
1 polymer ?
#
loop_
_entity_poly.entity_id
_entity_poly.type
_entity_poly.pdbx_seq_one_letter_code
_entity_poly.pdbx_strand_id
1 'polypeptide(L)'
;MKDQLGPLPPWAWLALGSEGREEQTVATDQDNAIIFEADGSAYRQQFMGLAAAINQGLADVGFPLCKGGVMAMNEKWCKSDQEWRDSLSTWMRSPQPEALLDANIFLDFRGLYGEVRLADALRKWLSDQVGSHQLFLRALAQDAMRDEVEGLTRNGVRVSLARALRRRGYQVNWLAPAQLEMKRGGTAPVVVFARVLALAKGISQTSTDERLQALVERQSMSAAESQQMRDAFNVLQRYRLRAQLESASRAERGAQADVSPNLLQLDSLNSHEIERLSEALSHLGGLRARLEMDFLRG
;
A
#
# COMPACT_ATOMS: atom_id res chain seq x y z
N MET A 1 -15.00 -27.44 9.13
CA MET A 1 -13.73 -26.73 9.39
C MET A 1 -13.50 -26.42 10.86
N LYS A 2 -14.42 -25.72 11.56
CA LYS A 2 -14.30 -25.47 13.01
C LYS A 2 -14.19 -26.75 13.86
N ASP A 3 -14.91 -27.81 13.49
CA ASP A 3 -14.92 -29.06 14.27
C ASP A 3 -13.67 -29.94 14.12
N GLN A 4 -12.75 -29.61 13.19
CA GLN A 4 -11.55 -30.43 12.91
C GLN A 4 -10.26 -29.86 13.51
N LEU A 5 -10.25 -28.62 14.01
CA LEU A 5 -9.03 -27.92 14.42
C LEU A 5 -8.71 -28.05 15.91
N GLY A 6 -9.59 -28.66 16.71
CA GLY A 6 -9.48 -28.63 18.17
C GLY A 6 -9.61 -27.20 18.73
N PRO A 7 -9.45 -27.02 20.07
CA PRO A 7 -9.47 -25.69 20.66
C PRO A 7 -8.22 -24.90 20.24
N LEU A 8 -8.44 -23.79 19.53
CA LEU A 8 -7.38 -22.84 19.18
C LEU A 8 -7.22 -21.79 20.29
N PRO A 9 -5.98 -21.35 20.59
CA PRO A 9 -5.75 -20.22 21.50
C PRO A 9 -6.29 -18.91 20.89
N PRO A 10 -6.40 -17.81 21.66
CA PRO A 10 -6.77 -16.50 21.13
C PRO A 10 -5.95 -16.14 19.88
N TRP A 11 -6.63 -15.75 18.81
CA TRP A 11 -6.00 -15.42 17.53
C TRP A 11 -6.83 -14.41 16.74
N ALA A 12 -6.19 -13.71 15.81
CA ALA A 12 -6.87 -12.82 14.87
C ALA A 12 -6.35 -13.00 13.44
N TRP A 13 -7.27 -12.92 12.48
CA TRP A 13 -6.97 -12.74 11.07
C TRP A 13 -6.67 -11.27 10.80
N LEU A 14 -5.56 -11.02 10.14
CA LEU A 14 -5.10 -9.69 9.76
C LEU A 14 -5.23 -9.51 8.25
N ALA A 15 -5.86 -8.42 7.84
CA ALA A 15 -5.68 -7.88 6.51
C ALA A 15 -4.40 -7.06 6.46
N LEU A 16 -3.67 -7.14 5.34
CA LEU A 16 -2.46 -6.37 5.08
C LEU A 16 -2.66 -5.48 3.85
N GLY A 17 -1.66 -4.65 3.55
CA GLY A 17 -1.64 -3.85 2.32
C GLY A 17 -2.92 -3.03 2.11
N SER A 18 -3.45 -3.02 0.89
CA SER A 18 -4.67 -2.23 0.58
C SER A 18 -5.92 -2.69 1.34
N GLU A 19 -6.02 -3.96 1.73
CA GLU A 19 -7.15 -4.46 2.54
C GLU A 19 -7.08 -3.93 3.97
N GLY A 20 -5.88 -3.90 4.54
CA GLY A 20 -5.65 -3.35 5.86
C GLY A 20 -5.79 -1.82 5.94
N ARG A 21 -5.69 -1.13 4.79
CA ARG A 21 -5.97 0.31 4.65
C ARG A 21 -7.41 0.66 4.27
N GLU A 22 -8.27 -0.32 3.97
CA GLU A 22 -9.61 -0.08 3.40
C GLU A 22 -9.59 0.59 2.01
N GLU A 23 -8.56 0.30 1.21
CA GLU A 23 -8.31 0.92 -0.11
C GLU A 23 -8.29 -0.10 -1.25
N GLN A 24 -8.95 -1.25 -1.06
CA GLN A 24 -9.06 -2.28 -2.09
C GLN A 24 -9.77 -1.76 -3.34
N THR A 25 -9.37 -2.32 -4.48
CA THR A 25 -9.91 -2.01 -5.80
C THR A 25 -10.34 -3.31 -6.48
N VAL A 26 -10.94 -3.22 -7.68
CA VAL A 26 -11.47 -4.39 -8.41
C VAL A 26 -10.42 -5.47 -8.67
N ALA A 27 -9.20 -5.08 -9.05
CA ALA A 27 -8.08 -6.00 -9.16
C ALA A 27 -7.31 -6.08 -7.84
N THR A 28 -7.67 -7.04 -6.98
CA THR A 28 -6.99 -7.33 -5.71
C THR A 28 -6.68 -8.82 -5.58
N ASP A 29 -5.51 -9.13 -5.05
CA ASP A 29 -5.15 -10.43 -4.53
C ASP A 29 -5.29 -10.47 -3.00
N GLN A 30 -4.94 -11.61 -2.42
CA GLN A 30 -5.04 -11.86 -0.98
C GLN A 30 -3.74 -11.47 -0.25
N ASP A 31 -3.79 -10.42 0.57
CA ASP A 31 -2.69 -10.04 1.46
C ASP A 31 -3.13 -10.17 2.93
N ASN A 32 -2.77 -11.27 3.59
CA ASN A 32 -3.23 -11.56 4.95
C ASN A 32 -2.19 -12.22 5.84
N ALA A 33 -2.42 -12.14 7.15
CA ALA A 33 -1.61 -12.74 8.19
C ALA A 33 -2.48 -13.26 9.34
N ILE A 34 -1.89 -14.06 10.22
CA ILE A 34 -2.46 -14.45 11.51
C ILE A 34 -1.53 -13.97 12.63
N ILE A 35 -2.14 -13.44 13.69
CA ILE A 35 -1.52 -13.25 15.00
C ILE A 35 -2.21 -14.15 16.03
N PHE A 36 -1.45 -14.80 16.91
CA PHE A 36 -2.00 -15.65 17.97
C PHE A 36 -1.24 -15.53 19.31
N GLU A 37 -1.93 -15.81 20.41
CA GLU A 37 -1.42 -15.73 21.78
C GLU A 37 -1.07 -17.13 22.31
N ALA A 38 0.03 -17.70 21.81
CA ALA A 38 0.57 -18.99 22.25
C ALA A 38 2.03 -19.18 21.83
N ASP A 39 2.67 -20.26 22.27
CA ASP A 39 3.94 -20.73 21.72
C ASP A 39 3.76 -21.09 20.23
N GLY A 40 4.56 -20.47 19.37
CA GLY A 40 4.53 -20.66 17.93
C GLY A 40 4.76 -22.11 17.51
N SER A 41 5.68 -22.81 18.17
CA SER A 41 6.03 -24.19 17.82
C SER A 41 4.86 -25.18 18.03
N ALA A 42 3.96 -24.88 18.96
CA ALA A 42 2.85 -25.76 19.32
C ALA A 42 1.64 -25.62 18.37
N TYR A 43 1.35 -24.41 17.89
CA TYR A 43 0.08 -24.11 17.20
C TYR A 43 0.23 -23.66 15.75
N ARG A 44 1.43 -23.28 15.27
CA ARG A 44 1.59 -22.71 13.92
C ARG A 44 1.07 -23.62 12.81
N GLN A 45 1.34 -24.93 12.88
CA GLN A 45 0.88 -25.86 11.86
C GLN A 45 -0.65 -25.94 11.78
N GLN A 46 -1.34 -25.88 12.93
CA GLN A 46 -2.80 -25.86 12.99
C GLN A 46 -3.35 -24.56 12.39
N PHE A 47 -2.75 -23.40 12.73
CA PHE A 47 -3.14 -22.11 12.15
C PHE A 47 -2.86 -22.02 10.65
N MET A 48 -1.74 -22.56 10.16
CA MET A 48 -1.46 -22.62 8.73
C MET A 48 -2.44 -23.53 7.99
N GLY A 49 -2.87 -24.65 8.60
CA GLY A 49 -3.92 -25.51 8.06
C GLY A 49 -5.28 -24.80 7.96
N LEU A 50 -5.66 -24.05 9.01
CA LEU A 50 -6.84 -23.17 8.99
C LEU A 50 -6.71 -22.10 7.89
N ALA A 51 -5.57 -21.42 7.82
CA ALA A 51 -5.33 -20.36 6.86
C ALA A 51 -5.35 -20.88 5.43
N ALA A 52 -4.74 -22.03 5.14
CA ALA A 52 -4.78 -22.65 3.82
C ALA A 52 -6.21 -22.88 3.33
N ALA A 53 -7.10 -23.36 4.21
CA ALA A 53 -8.49 -23.56 3.86
C ALA A 53 -9.26 -22.23 3.66
N ILE A 54 -8.95 -21.18 4.43
CA ILE A 54 -9.50 -19.82 4.22
C ILE A 54 -8.99 -19.24 2.90
N ASN A 55 -7.68 -19.26 2.66
CA ASN A 55 -7.05 -18.72 1.46
C ASN A 55 -7.56 -19.43 0.20
N GLN A 56 -7.73 -20.76 0.25
CA GLN A 56 -8.31 -21.51 -0.86
C GLN A 56 -9.79 -21.16 -1.07
N GLY A 57 -10.59 -21.07 0.00
CA GLY A 57 -11.99 -20.66 -0.11
C GLY A 57 -12.15 -19.26 -0.71
N LEU A 58 -11.26 -18.32 -0.37
CA LEU A 58 -11.21 -16.99 -0.98
C LEU A 58 -10.84 -17.06 -2.48
N ALA A 59 -9.91 -17.93 -2.85
CA ALA A 59 -9.55 -18.18 -4.25
C ALA A 59 -10.73 -18.75 -5.05
N ASP A 60 -11.49 -19.68 -4.46
CA ASP A 60 -12.64 -20.32 -5.09
C ASP A 60 -13.79 -19.33 -5.37
N VAL A 61 -13.91 -18.26 -4.56
CA VAL A 61 -14.92 -17.19 -4.75
C VAL A 61 -14.39 -15.96 -5.51
N GLY A 62 -13.17 -16.04 -6.08
CA GLY A 62 -12.66 -15.04 -7.02
C GLY A 62 -11.59 -14.08 -6.48
N PHE A 63 -11.04 -14.30 -5.28
CA PHE A 63 -9.88 -13.55 -4.78
C PHE A 63 -8.60 -14.38 -4.99
N PRO A 64 -7.83 -14.15 -6.07
CA PRO A 64 -6.69 -15.00 -6.39
C PRO A 64 -5.63 -15.00 -5.28
N LEU A 65 -4.95 -16.14 -5.14
CA LEU A 65 -3.80 -16.26 -4.25
C LEU A 65 -2.72 -15.23 -4.64
N CYS A 66 -2.10 -14.60 -3.63
CA CYS A 66 -1.05 -13.62 -3.86
C CYS A 66 0.19 -14.28 -4.45
N LYS A 67 0.64 -13.79 -5.61
CA LYS A 67 1.83 -14.30 -6.32
C LYS A 67 3.12 -14.13 -5.51
N GLY A 68 3.15 -13.14 -4.61
CA GLY A 68 4.27 -12.89 -3.70
C GLY A 68 4.24 -13.73 -2.43
N GLY A 69 3.20 -14.55 -2.21
CA GLY A 69 3.09 -15.41 -1.03
C GLY A 69 2.77 -14.64 0.26
N VAL A 70 2.15 -13.47 0.19
CA VAL A 70 1.74 -12.65 1.34
C VAL A 70 0.43 -13.19 1.94
N MET A 71 0.47 -14.39 2.49
CA MET A 71 -0.74 -15.07 2.96
C MET A 71 -0.46 -15.84 4.24
N ALA A 72 -1.44 -15.87 5.14
CA ALA A 72 -1.37 -16.54 6.43
C ALA A 72 -1.13 -18.05 6.33
N MET A 73 -1.42 -18.67 5.18
CA MET A 73 -1.05 -20.07 4.92
C MET A 73 0.47 -20.31 4.87
N ASN A 74 1.27 -19.24 4.78
CA ASN A 74 2.74 -19.30 4.77
C ASN A 74 3.29 -18.93 6.16
N GLU A 75 4.29 -19.67 6.64
CA GLU A 75 4.88 -19.52 7.98
C GLU A 75 5.33 -18.09 8.29
N LYS A 76 5.85 -17.37 7.27
CA LYS A 76 6.26 -15.96 7.38
C LYS A 76 5.13 -15.03 7.85
N TRP A 77 3.87 -15.35 7.57
CA TRP A 77 2.70 -14.53 7.86
C TRP A 77 1.75 -15.15 8.90
N CYS A 78 2.15 -16.26 9.52
CA CYS A 78 1.40 -16.89 10.60
C CYS A 78 2.30 -16.95 11.83
N LYS A 79 2.20 -15.97 12.72
CA LYS A 79 3.14 -15.78 13.84
C LYS A 79 2.42 -15.52 15.16
N SER A 80 3.08 -15.85 16.27
CA SER A 80 2.60 -15.43 17.59
C SER A 80 2.77 -13.92 17.77
N ASP A 81 2.10 -13.32 18.77
CA ASP A 81 2.28 -11.90 19.12
C ASP A 81 3.76 -11.55 19.37
N GLN A 82 4.48 -12.40 20.11
CA GLN A 82 5.90 -12.17 20.39
C GLN A 82 6.74 -12.22 19.11
N GLU A 83 6.50 -13.19 18.23
CA GLU A 83 7.23 -13.31 16.96
C GLU A 83 6.98 -12.13 16.02
N TRP A 84 5.77 -11.56 16.03
CA TRP A 84 5.47 -10.33 15.31
C TRP A 84 6.25 -9.14 15.86
N ARG A 85 6.28 -8.96 17.19
CA ARG A 85 7.09 -7.91 17.84
C ARG A 85 8.58 -8.05 17.55
N ASP A 86 9.09 -9.28 17.54
CA ASP A 86 10.50 -9.57 17.23
C ASP A 86 10.82 -9.28 15.76
N SER A 87 9.92 -9.63 14.84
CA SER A 87 10.04 -9.34 13.40
C SER A 87 10.07 -7.83 13.16
N LEU A 88 9.10 -7.08 13.72
CA LEU A 88 9.03 -5.63 13.64
C LEU A 88 10.26 -4.95 14.26
N SER A 89 10.69 -5.39 15.45
CA SER A 89 11.90 -4.88 16.10
C SER A 89 13.15 -5.13 15.26
N THR A 90 13.20 -6.24 14.53
CA THR A 90 14.33 -6.56 13.64
C THR A 90 14.31 -5.65 12.42
N TRP A 91 13.16 -5.47 11.77
CA TRP A 91 13.03 -4.56 10.64
C TRP A 91 13.36 -3.11 11.01
N MET A 92 12.93 -2.65 12.19
CA MET A 92 13.22 -1.30 12.69
C MET A 92 14.70 -1.09 13.07
N ARG A 93 15.39 -2.13 13.54
CA ARG A 93 16.82 -2.04 13.91
C ARG A 93 17.77 -2.20 12.72
N SER A 94 17.40 -3.03 11.74
CA SER A 94 18.23 -3.35 10.57
C SER A 94 17.39 -3.31 9.28
N PRO A 95 17.11 -2.11 8.72
CA PRO A 95 16.30 -1.93 7.53
C PRO A 95 17.03 -2.29 6.23
N GLN A 96 17.39 -3.56 6.08
CA GLN A 96 17.91 -4.09 4.82
C GLN A 96 16.77 -4.20 3.78
N PRO A 97 17.06 -4.30 2.46
CA PRO A 97 16.02 -4.27 1.42
C PRO A 97 14.88 -5.28 1.63
N GLU A 98 15.17 -6.52 2.04
CA GLU A 98 14.13 -7.52 2.32
C GLU A 98 13.27 -7.16 3.54
N ALA A 99 13.89 -6.62 4.60
CA ALA A 99 13.18 -6.14 5.78
C ALA A 99 12.27 -4.94 5.46
N LEU A 100 12.70 -4.05 4.55
CA LEU A 100 11.87 -2.92 4.10
C LEU A 100 10.69 -3.39 3.25
N LEU A 101 10.89 -4.37 2.38
CA LEU A 101 9.80 -4.98 1.61
C LEU A 101 8.74 -5.57 2.56
N ASP A 102 9.19 -6.39 3.52
CA ASP A 102 8.30 -7.00 4.51
C ASP A 102 7.58 -5.97 5.39
N ALA A 103 8.32 -4.96 5.84
CA ALA A 103 7.75 -3.86 6.61
C ALA A 103 6.71 -3.09 5.78
N ASN A 104 6.99 -2.73 4.53
CA ASN A 104 6.04 -2.00 3.68
C ASN A 104 4.74 -2.78 3.43
N ILE A 105 4.81 -4.11 3.39
CA ILE A 105 3.64 -4.99 3.28
C ILE A 105 2.88 -5.03 4.61
N PHE A 106 3.59 -5.28 5.71
CA PHE A 106 2.97 -5.55 7.00
C PHE A 106 2.51 -4.30 7.73
N LEU A 107 3.19 -3.16 7.61
CA LEU A 107 2.91 -1.94 8.38
C LEU A 107 1.49 -1.39 8.21
N ASP A 108 0.78 -1.81 7.17
CA ASP A 108 -0.63 -1.54 6.95
C ASP A 108 -1.55 -2.67 7.40
N PHE A 109 -1.21 -3.39 8.48
CA PHE A 109 -2.06 -4.43 9.02
C PHE A 109 -3.28 -3.89 9.80
N ARG A 110 -4.40 -4.61 9.71
CA ARG A 110 -5.63 -4.39 10.49
C ARG A 110 -6.28 -5.72 10.84
N GLY A 111 -6.78 -5.87 12.07
CA GLY A 111 -7.52 -7.06 12.46
C GLY A 111 -8.91 -7.10 11.83
N LEU A 112 -9.29 -8.23 11.22
CA LEU A 112 -10.58 -8.42 10.56
C LEU A 112 -11.51 -9.39 11.28
N TYR A 113 -10.96 -10.48 11.84
CA TYR A 113 -11.76 -11.54 12.44
C TYR A 113 -11.01 -12.18 13.61
N GLY A 114 -11.75 -12.66 14.61
CA GLY A 114 -11.20 -13.22 15.84
C GLY A 114 -10.96 -12.15 16.91
N GLU A 115 -9.89 -12.30 17.68
CA GLU A 115 -9.51 -11.44 18.79
C GLU A 115 -8.77 -10.19 18.31
N VAL A 116 -9.49 -9.27 17.66
CA VAL A 116 -8.93 -8.03 17.04
C VAL A 116 -8.09 -7.20 18.02
N ARG A 117 -8.35 -7.31 19.33
CA ARG A 117 -7.51 -6.74 20.40
C ARG A 117 -6.01 -7.06 20.26
N LEU A 118 -5.65 -8.21 19.67
CA LEU A 118 -4.25 -8.59 19.44
C LEU A 118 -3.60 -7.70 18.38
N ALA A 119 -4.34 -7.42 17.30
CA ALA A 119 -3.89 -6.48 16.27
C ALA A 119 -3.77 -5.06 16.86
N ASP A 120 -4.76 -4.61 17.63
CA ASP A 120 -4.76 -3.28 18.23
C ASP A 120 -3.60 -3.10 19.21
N ALA A 121 -3.31 -4.12 20.03
CA ALA A 121 -2.18 -4.12 20.96
C ALA A 121 -0.83 -4.09 20.22
N LEU A 122 -0.68 -4.86 19.13
CA LEU A 122 0.51 -4.83 18.29
C LEU A 122 0.67 -3.44 17.62
N ARG A 123 -0.43 -2.87 17.14
CA ARG A 123 -0.44 -1.55 16.49
C ARG A 123 -0.02 -0.46 17.46
N LYS A 124 -0.60 -0.47 18.67
CA LYS A 124 -0.22 0.45 19.73
C LYS A 124 1.26 0.34 20.07
N TRP A 125 1.75 -0.89 20.29
CA TRP A 125 3.17 -1.11 20.56
C TRP A 125 4.06 -0.57 19.44
N LEU A 126 3.72 -0.83 18.18
CA LEU A 126 4.47 -0.32 17.03
C LEU A 126 4.49 1.21 17.02
N SER A 127 3.33 1.85 17.19
CA SER A 127 3.21 3.32 17.23
C SER A 127 4.02 3.96 18.36
N ASP A 128 4.11 3.30 19.52
CA ASP A 128 4.90 3.76 20.66
C ASP A 128 6.42 3.63 20.42
N GLN A 129 6.86 2.72 19.54
CA GLN A 129 8.28 2.43 19.29
C GLN A 129 8.84 3.11 18.03
N VAL A 130 8.05 3.19 16.95
CA VAL A 130 8.58 3.50 15.61
C VAL A 130 9.18 4.91 15.51
N GLY A 131 8.64 5.88 16.26
CA GLY A 131 9.11 7.27 16.24
C GLY A 131 10.55 7.46 16.74
N SER A 132 11.09 6.53 17.54
CA SER A 132 12.48 6.57 18.01
C SER A 132 13.47 5.94 17.01
N HIS A 133 12.99 5.21 16.01
CA HIS A 133 13.81 4.49 15.04
C HIS A 133 14.08 5.33 13.78
N GLN A 134 14.85 6.41 13.94
CA GLN A 134 15.12 7.38 12.86
C GLN A 134 15.78 6.75 11.62
N LEU A 135 16.67 5.76 11.80
CA LEU A 135 17.28 5.04 10.69
C LEU A 135 16.24 4.27 9.86
N PHE A 136 15.27 3.64 10.53
CA PHE A 136 14.18 2.94 9.87
C PHE A 136 13.27 3.89 9.10
N LEU A 137 12.88 5.02 9.70
CA LEU A 137 12.06 6.04 9.04
C LEU A 137 12.77 6.62 7.81
N ARG A 138 14.08 6.89 7.93
CA ARG A 138 14.91 7.32 6.80
C ARG A 138 14.99 6.25 5.71
N ALA A 139 15.16 4.99 6.07
CA ALA A 139 15.21 3.89 5.11
C ALA A 139 13.89 3.70 4.37
N LEU A 140 12.74 3.78 5.07
CA LEU A 140 11.42 3.78 4.44
C LEU A 140 11.24 4.98 3.50
N ALA A 141 11.70 6.17 3.90
CA ALA A 141 11.64 7.35 3.05
C ALA A 141 12.50 7.19 1.78
N GLN A 142 13.71 6.64 1.90
CA GLN A 142 14.58 6.36 0.76
C GLN A 142 13.99 5.32 -0.20
N ASP A 143 13.39 4.27 0.34
CA ASP A 143 12.70 3.23 -0.42
C ASP A 143 11.52 3.81 -1.20
N ALA A 144 10.70 4.64 -0.53
CA ALA A 144 9.61 5.39 -1.16
C ALA A 144 10.08 6.22 -2.36
N MET A 145 11.19 6.95 -2.20
CA MET A 145 11.79 7.75 -3.28
C MET A 145 12.29 6.89 -4.44
N ARG A 146 12.86 5.71 -4.16
CA ARG A 146 13.36 4.80 -5.20
C ARG A 146 12.22 4.23 -6.02
N ASP A 147 11.17 3.75 -5.36
CA ASP A 147 9.99 3.18 -6.01
C ASP A 147 9.24 4.21 -6.85
N GLU A 148 9.17 5.46 -6.38
CA GLU A 148 8.73 6.59 -7.19
C GLU A 148 9.63 6.79 -8.40
N VAL A 149 10.93 6.98 -8.21
CA VAL A 149 11.84 7.23 -9.33
C VAL A 149 11.76 6.09 -10.34
N GLU A 150 11.64 4.83 -9.92
CA GLU A 150 11.42 3.69 -10.82
C GLU A 150 10.03 3.69 -11.47
N GLY A 151 8.96 4.02 -10.76
CA GLY A 151 7.61 4.15 -11.33
C GLY A 151 7.51 5.29 -12.34
N LEU A 152 8.22 6.39 -12.08
CA LEU A 152 8.30 7.58 -12.90
C LEU A 152 9.25 7.41 -14.10
N THR A 153 10.35 6.66 -13.93
CA THR A 153 11.31 6.33 -15.00
C THR A 153 10.85 5.15 -15.85
N ARG A 154 10.06 4.20 -15.30
CA ARG A 154 9.34 3.19 -16.09
C ARG A 154 8.09 3.74 -16.77
N ASN A 155 7.32 4.68 -16.18
CA ASN A 155 6.00 5.05 -16.74
C ASN A 155 5.41 6.47 -16.49
N GLY A 156 6.11 7.52 -16.03
CA GLY A 156 5.66 8.88 -16.36
C GLY A 156 5.32 9.91 -15.29
N VAL A 157 6.37 10.48 -14.68
CA VAL A 157 6.43 11.95 -14.40
C VAL A 157 6.98 12.71 -15.62
N ARG A 158 7.21 11.99 -16.74
CA ARG A 158 7.39 12.59 -18.07
C ARG A 158 6.13 13.28 -18.63
N VAL A 159 5.02 13.43 -17.90
CA VAL A 159 3.70 13.84 -18.47
C VAL A 159 3.11 15.13 -17.91
N SER A 160 3.48 15.60 -16.71
CA SER A 160 3.37 17.05 -16.40
C SER A 160 4.06 17.89 -17.49
N LEU A 161 5.11 17.29 -18.08
CA LEU A 161 5.90 17.65 -19.25
C LEU A 161 5.09 17.79 -20.57
N ALA A 162 4.30 16.79 -20.98
CA ALA A 162 3.80 16.72 -22.36
C ALA A 162 2.64 17.69 -22.65
N ARG A 163 1.81 18.01 -21.66
CA ARG A 163 0.60 18.82 -21.86
C ARG A 163 0.74 20.28 -21.45
N ALA A 164 1.73 20.64 -20.62
CA ALA A 164 2.24 22.01 -20.61
C ALA A 164 2.87 22.39 -21.97
N LEU A 165 3.54 21.46 -22.64
CA LEU A 165 4.10 21.63 -24.00
C LEU A 165 3.02 21.80 -25.08
N ARG A 166 1.89 21.08 -25.01
CA ARG A 166 0.74 21.35 -25.91
C ARG A 166 0.08 22.72 -25.67
N ARG A 167 -0.01 23.19 -24.42
CA ARG A 167 -0.55 24.55 -24.10
C ARG A 167 0.29 25.71 -24.68
N ARG A 168 1.50 25.45 -25.23
CA ARG A 168 2.40 26.38 -25.95
C ARG A 168 2.55 26.11 -27.46
N GLY A 169 1.73 25.21 -28.04
CA GLY A 169 1.64 25.00 -29.50
C GLY A 169 2.47 23.86 -30.11
N TYR A 170 3.08 22.97 -29.32
CA TYR A 170 3.92 21.88 -29.85
C TYR A 170 3.10 20.67 -30.37
N GLN A 171 3.43 20.15 -31.58
CA GLN A 171 3.01 18.83 -32.07
C GLN A 171 3.92 17.74 -31.47
N VAL A 172 3.33 16.74 -30.81
CA VAL A 172 4.10 15.72 -30.09
C VAL A 172 4.13 14.44 -30.93
N ASN A 173 5.31 14.10 -31.44
CA ASN A 173 5.64 12.81 -32.03
C ASN A 173 6.32 11.94 -30.94
N TRP A 174 5.99 10.66 -30.88
CA TRP A 174 6.15 9.85 -29.67
C TRP A 174 7.60 9.46 -29.34
N LEU A 175 8.09 9.94 -28.20
CA LEU A 175 9.01 9.24 -27.28
C LEU A 175 8.44 9.27 -25.83
N ALA A 176 7.10 9.33 -25.73
CA ALA A 176 6.29 9.31 -24.50
C ALA A 176 5.49 8.00 -24.42
N PRO A 177 5.13 7.49 -23.22
CA PRO A 177 4.28 6.30 -23.13
C PRO A 177 2.81 6.68 -23.42
N ALA A 178 2.12 5.86 -24.22
CA ALA A 178 0.66 5.95 -24.46
C ALA A 178 -0.17 5.61 -23.20
N GLN A 179 0.50 5.12 -22.16
CA GLN A 179 -0.09 4.50 -20.98
C GLN A 179 0.57 5.05 -19.71
N LEU A 180 -0.18 5.07 -18.61
CA LEU A 180 0.32 5.42 -17.28
C LEU A 180 -0.03 4.31 -16.29
N GLU A 181 0.95 3.83 -15.51
CA GLU A 181 0.71 2.85 -14.44
C GLU A 181 0.22 3.59 -13.19
N MET A 182 -1.09 3.52 -12.93
CA MET A 182 -1.76 4.34 -11.92
C MET A 182 -1.45 3.92 -10.48
N LYS A 183 -0.97 2.70 -10.25
CA LYS A 183 -0.61 2.23 -8.90
C LYS A 183 0.77 2.75 -8.54
N ARG A 184 1.80 2.36 -9.29
CA ARG A 184 3.21 2.71 -9.07
C ARG A 184 3.49 4.19 -9.31
N GLY A 185 2.90 4.78 -10.35
CA GLY A 185 3.12 6.17 -10.72
C GLY A 185 2.12 7.16 -10.12
N GLY A 186 1.14 6.70 -9.34
CA GLY A 186 0.05 7.52 -8.82
C GLY A 186 -0.25 7.25 -7.35
N THR A 187 -0.99 6.19 -7.06
CA THR A 187 -1.59 5.98 -5.73
C THR A 187 -0.58 5.50 -4.68
N ALA A 188 0.35 4.62 -5.05
CA ALA A 188 1.38 4.09 -4.13
C ALA A 188 2.28 5.19 -3.53
N PRO A 189 2.77 6.18 -4.31
CA PRO A 189 3.40 7.39 -3.78
C PRO A 189 2.71 8.00 -2.56
N VAL A 190 1.43 8.33 -2.70
CA VAL A 190 0.65 9.00 -1.64
C VAL A 190 0.57 8.11 -0.39
N VAL A 191 0.29 6.82 -0.59
CA VAL A 191 0.20 5.83 0.49
C VAL A 191 1.49 5.78 1.28
N VAL A 192 2.63 5.59 0.60
CA VAL A 192 3.92 5.42 1.28
C VAL A 192 4.34 6.70 1.98
N PHE A 193 4.11 7.86 1.38
CA PHE A 193 4.42 9.15 2.01
C PHE A 193 3.57 9.44 3.24
N ALA A 194 2.26 9.27 3.13
CA ALA A 194 1.36 9.41 4.26
C ALA A 194 1.74 8.42 5.38
N ARG A 195 2.11 7.18 5.03
CA ARG A 195 2.58 6.17 5.99
C ARG A 195 3.82 6.64 6.73
N VAL A 196 4.88 7.06 6.04
CA VAL A 196 6.14 7.44 6.69
C VAL A 196 5.94 8.67 7.59
N LEU A 197 5.21 9.68 7.12
CA LEU A 197 4.87 10.85 7.92
C LEU A 197 4.05 10.48 9.16
N ALA A 198 3.06 9.60 9.01
CA ALA A 198 2.23 9.14 10.11
C ALA A 198 3.04 8.34 11.15
N LEU A 199 3.87 7.40 10.70
CA LEU A 199 4.72 6.60 11.58
C LEU A 199 5.69 7.49 12.37
N ALA A 200 6.31 8.49 11.73
CA ALA A 200 7.20 9.44 12.41
C ALA A 200 6.52 10.23 13.55
N LYS A 201 5.18 10.29 13.55
CA LYS A 201 4.35 10.93 14.59
C LYS A 201 3.65 9.94 15.51
N GLY A 202 3.97 8.64 15.42
CA GLY A 202 3.33 7.59 16.23
C GLY A 202 1.83 7.45 15.95
N ILE A 203 1.37 7.80 14.75
CA ILE A 203 -0.03 7.67 14.34
C ILE A 203 -0.32 6.20 14.03
N SER A 204 -1.44 5.68 14.53
CA SER A 204 -1.82 4.26 14.44
C SER A 204 -2.71 3.93 13.24
N GLN A 205 -3.32 4.94 12.64
CA GLN A 205 -4.21 4.82 11.48
C GLN A 205 -3.49 4.19 10.29
N THR A 206 -4.19 3.32 9.55
CA THR A 206 -3.67 2.65 8.36
C THR A 206 -4.18 3.25 7.06
N SER A 207 -5.44 3.67 7.01
CA SER A 207 -6.00 4.35 5.84
C SER A 207 -5.21 5.61 5.51
N THR A 208 -4.95 5.83 4.22
CA THR A 208 -4.26 7.03 3.74
C THR A 208 -5.05 8.28 4.10
N ASP A 209 -6.38 8.23 4.01
CA ASP A 209 -7.25 9.35 4.36
C ASP A 209 -7.14 9.70 5.85
N GLU A 210 -7.29 8.69 6.71
CA GLU A 210 -7.21 8.84 8.16
C GLU A 210 -5.82 9.30 8.62
N ARG A 211 -4.74 8.82 7.98
CA ARG A 211 -3.37 9.28 8.25
C ARG A 211 -3.21 10.77 7.96
N LEU A 212 -3.70 11.23 6.81
CA LEU A 212 -3.62 12.64 6.42
C LEU A 212 -4.43 13.51 7.37
N GLN A 213 -5.59 13.03 7.85
CA GLN A 213 -6.38 13.74 8.86
C GLN A 213 -5.67 13.78 10.22
N ALA A 214 -5.15 12.65 10.69
CA ALA A 214 -4.43 12.56 11.97
C ALA A 214 -3.14 13.41 11.98
N LEU A 215 -2.48 13.59 10.82
CA LEU A 215 -1.33 14.49 10.69
C LEU A 215 -1.70 15.96 10.93
N VAL A 216 -2.93 16.36 10.62
CA VAL A 216 -3.47 17.70 10.93
C VAL A 216 -3.71 17.84 12.43
N GLU A 217 -4.32 16.83 13.05
CA GLU A 217 -4.58 16.80 14.51
C GLU A 217 -3.27 16.87 15.31
N ARG A 218 -2.20 16.27 14.79
CA ARG A 218 -0.84 16.35 15.36
C ARG A 218 -0.08 17.62 14.99
N GLN A 219 -0.74 18.61 14.38
CA GLN A 219 -0.15 19.88 13.92
C GLN A 219 1.11 19.70 13.05
N SER A 220 1.22 18.54 12.41
CA SER A 220 2.35 18.22 11.54
C SER A 220 2.03 18.63 10.11
N MET A 221 0.75 18.69 9.71
CA MET A 221 0.32 19.11 8.38
C MET A 221 -0.79 20.16 8.50
N SER A 222 -0.83 21.14 7.60
CA SER A 222 -1.96 22.07 7.56
C SER A 222 -3.22 21.38 7.02
N ALA A 223 -4.40 21.87 7.42
CA ALA A 223 -5.66 21.35 6.91
C ALA A 223 -5.78 21.47 5.38
N ALA A 224 -5.23 22.56 4.80
CA ALA A 224 -5.24 22.77 3.36
C ALA A 224 -4.35 21.76 2.61
N GLU A 225 -3.15 21.48 3.11
CA GLU A 225 -2.26 20.46 2.53
C GLU A 225 -2.87 19.06 2.62
N SER A 226 -3.45 18.71 3.77
CA SER A 226 -4.11 17.42 3.99
C SER A 226 -5.29 17.25 3.02
N GLN A 227 -6.16 18.25 2.92
CA GLN A 227 -7.30 18.21 2.00
C GLN A 227 -6.86 18.09 0.54
N GLN A 228 -5.88 18.89 0.11
CA GLN A 228 -5.32 18.80 -1.23
C GLN A 228 -4.79 17.40 -1.55
N MET A 229 -4.14 16.76 -0.58
CA MET A 229 -3.61 15.42 -0.79
C MET A 229 -4.69 14.34 -0.84
N ARG A 230 -5.71 14.44 0.02
CA ARG A 230 -6.87 13.54 0.00
C ARG A 230 -7.61 13.64 -1.33
N ASP A 231 -7.80 14.86 -1.84
CA ASP A 231 -8.43 15.10 -3.14
C ASP A 231 -7.60 14.53 -4.29
N ALA A 232 -6.28 14.74 -4.27
CA ALA A 232 -5.36 14.16 -5.25
C ALA A 232 -5.42 12.62 -5.21
N PHE A 233 -5.38 12.01 -4.02
CA PHE A 233 -5.47 10.57 -3.84
C PHE A 233 -6.78 10.01 -4.40
N ASN A 234 -7.91 10.66 -4.11
CA ASN A 234 -9.22 10.27 -4.62
C ASN A 234 -9.29 10.33 -6.16
N VAL A 235 -8.69 11.35 -6.78
CA VAL A 235 -8.58 11.43 -8.24
C VAL A 235 -7.74 10.29 -8.80
N LEU A 236 -6.57 10.02 -8.21
CA LEU A 236 -5.66 8.96 -8.65
C LEU A 236 -6.32 7.57 -8.51
N GLN A 237 -6.99 7.31 -7.39
CA GLN A 237 -7.74 6.07 -7.16
C GLN A 237 -8.88 5.91 -8.17
N ARG A 238 -9.61 6.97 -8.52
CA ARG A 238 -10.64 6.92 -9.56
C ARG A 238 -10.08 6.51 -10.92
N TYR A 239 -8.96 7.08 -11.34
CA TYR A 239 -8.33 6.72 -12.62
C TYR A 239 -7.70 5.33 -12.58
N ARG A 240 -7.19 4.89 -11.42
CA ARG A 240 -6.75 3.51 -11.21
C ARG A 240 -7.90 2.52 -11.38
N LEU A 241 -9.05 2.79 -10.77
CA LEU A 241 -10.26 1.96 -10.94
C LEU A 241 -10.72 1.91 -12.40
N ARG A 242 -10.72 3.06 -13.10
CA ARG A 242 -11.04 3.11 -14.52
C ARG A 242 -10.09 2.22 -15.34
N ALA A 243 -8.78 2.32 -15.12
CA ALA A 243 -7.80 1.48 -15.80
C ALA A 243 -8.08 -0.03 -15.61
N GLN A 244 -8.43 -0.43 -14.38
CA GLN A 244 -8.76 -1.83 -14.07
C GLN A 244 -10.05 -2.29 -14.77
N LEU A 245 -11.09 -1.46 -14.79
CA LEU A 245 -12.35 -1.78 -15.48
C LEU A 245 -12.15 -1.89 -17.00
N GLU A 246 -11.37 -0.98 -17.58
CA GLU A 246 -11.02 -1.04 -19.00
C GLU A 246 -10.19 -2.29 -19.34
N SER A 247 -9.26 -2.67 -18.45
CA SER A 247 -8.45 -3.89 -18.57
C SER A 247 -9.33 -5.15 -18.53
N ALA A 248 -10.22 -5.25 -17.53
CA ALA A 248 -11.18 -6.33 -17.42
C ALA A 248 -12.09 -6.44 -18.65
N SER A 249 -12.63 -5.31 -19.11
CA SER A 249 -13.48 -5.24 -20.32
C SER A 249 -12.73 -5.69 -21.59
N ARG A 250 -11.43 -5.38 -21.71
CA ARG A 250 -10.60 -5.85 -22.83
C ARG A 250 -10.40 -7.36 -22.75
N ALA A 251 -10.12 -7.90 -21.57
CA ALA A 251 -9.94 -9.33 -21.35
C ALA A 251 -11.22 -10.13 -21.69
N GLU A 252 -12.40 -9.63 -21.31
CA GLU A 252 -13.70 -10.23 -21.68
C GLU A 252 -13.93 -10.32 -23.19
N ARG A 253 -13.37 -9.36 -23.97
CA ARG A 253 -13.42 -9.36 -25.44
C ARG A 253 -12.33 -10.23 -26.09
N GLY A 254 -11.59 -11.01 -25.31
CA GLY A 254 -10.53 -11.88 -25.79
C GLY A 254 -9.25 -11.14 -26.21
N ALA A 255 -9.07 -9.89 -25.78
CA ALA A 255 -7.80 -9.19 -25.97
C ALA A 255 -6.70 -9.86 -25.14
N GLN A 256 -5.45 -9.70 -25.57
CA GLN A 256 -4.30 -10.14 -24.78
C GLN A 256 -4.29 -9.47 -23.41
N ALA A 257 -4.00 -10.24 -22.36
CA ALA A 257 -3.96 -9.73 -21.00
C ALA A 257 -2.93 -8.59 -20.87
N ASP A 258 -3.35 -7.48 -20.26
CA ASP A 258 -2.45 -6.36 -20.00
C ASP A 258 -1.32 -6.79 -19.06
N VAL A 259 -0.14 -6.19 -19.22
CA VAL A 259 1.01 -6.41 -18.34
C VAL A 259 0.71 -6.00 -16.89
N SER A 260 -0.15 -4.99 -16.71
CA SER A 260 -0.72 -4.60 -15.41
C SER A 260 -2.15 -4.09 -15.60
N PRO A 261 -3.09 -4.45 -14.71
CA PRO A 261 -4.47 -3.96 -14.78
C PRO A 261 -4.57 -2.48 -14.38
N ASN A 262 -3.50 -1.84 -13.88
CA ASN A 262 -3.51 -0.40 -13.55
C ASN A 262 -2.96 0.47 -14.69
N LEU A 263 -2.78 -0.05 -15.90
CA LEU A 263 -2.33 0.72 -17.07
C LEU A 263 -3.49 1.53 -17.68
N LEU A 264 -3.49 2.83 -17.44
CA LEU A 264 -4.45 3.78 -17.99
C LEU A 264 -4.01 4.25 -19.38
N GLN A 265 -4.90 4.12 -20.37
CA GLN A 265 -4.67 4.64 -21.73
C GLN A 265 -4.94 6.15 -21.77
N LEU A 266 -3.92 6.97 -22.03
CA LEU A 266 -4.04 8.44 -21.94
C LEU A 266 -4.74 9.07 -23.14
N ASP A 267 -4.79 8.38 -24.27
CA ASP A 267 -5.54 8.76 -25.48
C ASP A 267 -7.05 8.62 -25.31
N SER A 268 -7.49 7.76 -24.38
CA SER A 268 -8.91 7.58 -24.02
C SER A 268 -9.49 8.72 -23.16
N LEU A 269 -8.64 9.66 -22.70
CA LEU A 269 -9.03 10.74 -21.81
C LEU A 269 -9.20 12.07 -22.56
N ASN A 270 -10.26 12.81 -22.22
CA ASN A 270 -10.47 14.15 -22.75
C ASN A 270 -9.54 15.20 -22.11
N SER A 271 -9.60 16.45 -22.59
CA SER A 271 -8.73 17.53 -22.12
C SER A 271 -8.89 17.85 -20.63
N HIS A 272 -10.13 17.86 -20.14
CA HIS A 272 -10.47 18.14 -18.73
C HIS A 272 -10.00 17.01 -17.82
N GLU A 273 -10.19 15.77 -18.24
CA GLU A 273 -9.74 14.60 -17.49
C GLU A 273 -8.23 14.59 -17.33
N ILE A 274 -7.50 14.91 -18.40
CA ILE A 274 -6.05 14.97 -18.32
C ILE A 274 -5.59 16.15 -17.46
N GLU A 275 -6.24 17.30 -17.55
CA GLU A 275 -5.92 18.43 -16.66
C GLU A 275 -6.06 18.03 -15.19
N ARG A 276 -7.19 17.43 -14.82
CA ARG A 276 -7.45 16.92 -13.48
C ARG A 276 -6.41 15.87 -13.03
N LEU A 277 -6.07 14.92 -13.90
CA LEU A 277 -5.05 13.91 -13.60
C LEU A 277 -3.67 14.56 -13.44
N SER A 278 -3.32 15.52 -14.29
CA SER A 278 -2.03 16.23 -14.22
C SER A 278 -1.90 17.04 -12.94
N GLU A 279 -2.99 17.70 -12.54
CA GLU A 279 -3.07 18.45 -11.29
C GLU A 279 -2.88 17.53 -10.08
N ALA A 280 -3.62 16.41 -10.01
CA ALA A 280 -3.46 15.42 -8.94
C ALA A 280 -2.03 14.86 -8.85
N LEU A 281 -1.42 14.53 -9.99
CA LEU A 281 -0.03 14.07 -10.04
C LEU A 281 0.98 15.16 -9.62
N SER A 282 0.69 16.43 -9.87
CA SER A 282 1.58 17.53 -9.50
C SER A 282 1.74 17.68 -7.98
N HIS A 283 0.69 17.32 -7.21
CA HIS A 283 0.73 17.37 -5.75
C HIS A 283 1.67 16.34 -5.13
N LEU A 284 2.00 15.26 -5.84
CA LEU A 284 2.99 14.27 -5.38
C LEU A 284 4.37 14.91 -5.18
N GLY A 285 4.72 15.90 -6.01
CA GLY A 285 5.99 16.63 -5.89
C GLY A 285 6.12 17.37 -4.56
N GLY A 286 5.01 17.88 -4.00
CA GLY A 286 4.99 18.53 -2.69
C GLY A 286 5.27 17.57 -1.54
N LEU A 287 4.62 16.40 -1.52
CA LEU A 287 4.89 15.36 -0.51
C LEU A 287 6.31 14.83 -0.62
N ARG A 288 6.79 14.63 -1.83
CA ARG A 288 8.16 14.20 -2.07
C ARG A 288 9.15 15.20 -1.49
N ALA A 289 9.02 16.49 -1.82
CA ALA A 289 9.91 17.53 -1.32
C ALA A 289 9.90 17.58 0.22
N ARG A 290 8.73 17.36 0.82
CA ARG A 290 8.57 17.28 2.25
C ARG A 290 9.26 16.05 2.86
N LEU A 291 9.07 14.87 2.29
CA LEU A 291 9.73 13.65 2.76
C LEU A 291 11.26 13.75 2.65
N GLU A 292 11.75 14.34 1.55
CA GLU A 292 13.17 14.63 1.37
C GLU A 292 13.69 15.57 2.47
N MET A 293 12.96 16.63 2.77
CA MET A 293 13.32 17.60 3.82
C MET A 293 13.31 16.98 5.22
N ASP A 294 12.24 16.25 5.57
CA ASP A 294 12.02 15.73 6.92
C ASP A 294 12.96 14.56 7.28
N PHE A 295 13.37 13.75 6.29
CA PHE A 295 14.10 12.50 6.56
C PHE A 295 15.45 12.34 5.85
N LEU A 296 15.66 13.02 4.71
CA LEU A 296 16.84 12.76 3.84
C LEU A 296 17.85 13.91 3.86
N ARG A 297 17.42 15.14 4.17
CA ARG A 297 18.26 16.33 4.31
C ARG A 297 18.65 16.53 5.78
N GLY A 298 19.54 15.66 6.23
CA GLY A 298 20.12 15.63 7.57
C GLY A 298 21.25 14.62 7.58
#